data_AF-A0A368JW11-F1
#
_entry.id   AF-A0A368JW11-F1
#
_cell.length_a   1.000
_cell.length_b   1.000
_cell.length_c   1.000
_cell.angle_alpha   90.00
_cell.angle_beta   90.00
_cell.angle_gamma   90.00
#
_symmetry.space_group_name_H-M   'P 1'
#
loop_
_entity.id
_entity.type
_entity.pdbx_description
1 polymer ?
#
loop_
_entity_poly.entity_id
_entity_poly.type
_entity_poly.pdbx_seq_one_letter_code
_entity_poly.pdbx_strand_id
1 'polypeptide(L)'
;MVDNAWLTRKSWLRRNTGSPPRLKVVGDVPADLVNSVDENGSLVTVDPVDWIICFVPGLKQQWWHRFVNHKHKHVFAMRPTNTGSWLLVEPWWSRMMVTILPPADAVKFLRWGGTGDILRVREAVPGKASQFRGWSNCAVLTSFLLGRSSWAWTPHGLYRELLREKATRHENVEQLLVNQFTNLVSQYSSNALSLSADQLSLPLRELLVIIGRNLLEAMMAPSMLEVCYAAILEADRYPDATRVYAQHGPKPAVAVLSRILANARQAGEIDLADCEAGARQFHGMLRGNIHLKAVLQLGEMPTPSEIDLRARTTVKVFLDGVRRDETEPPRVCRRLFGLSYAANAGSSSMA
;
A
#
# COMPACT_ATOMS: atom_id res chain seq x y z
N MET A 1 -7.95 18.80 -28.22
CA MET A 1 -9.17 19.61 -27.95
C MET A 1 -9.99 18.88 -26.90
N VAL A 2 -9.59 19.04 -25.63
CA VAL A 2 -10.36 18.69 -24.42
C VAL A 2 -9.87 19.70 -23.38
N ASP A 3 -10.79 20.52 -22.88
CA ASP A 3 -10.52 21.66 -22.02
C ASP A 3 -10.04 21.21 -20.63
N ASN A 4 -8.77 21.51 -20.36
CA ASN A 4 -8.17 21.60 -19.05
C ASN A 4 -8.28 23.06 -18.58
N ALA A 5 -9.23 23.38 -17.71
CA ALA A 5 -9.17 24.49 -16.75
C ALA A 5 -10.45 24.51 -15.89
N TRP A 6 -10.32 25.04 -14.67
CA TRP A 6 -11.39 25.35 -13.70
C TRP A 6 -11.68 24.31 -12.60
N LEU A 7 -10.63 23.81 -11.96
CA LEU A 7 -10.67 23.67 -10.49
C LEU A 7 -10.48 25.07 -9.89
N THR A 8 -11.59 25.79 -9.80
CA THR A 8 -11.65 27.14 -9.25
C THR A 8 -11.29 27.09 -7.76
N ARG A 9 -10.24 27.84 -7.40
CA ARG A 9 -9.80 28.32 -6.07
C ARG A 9 -10.91 29.02 -5.23
N LYS A 10 -12.17 28.56 -5.27
CA LYS A 10 -13.34 29.27 -4.69
C LYS A 10 -14.11 28.49 -3.61
N SER A 11 -13.67 27.31 -3.18
CA SER A 11 -14.28 26.65 -2.00
C SER A 11 -13.68 27.08 -0.66
N TRP A 12 -12.49 27.70 -0.66
CA TRP A 12 -11.78 28.16 0.53
C TRP A 12 -12.31 29.48 1.15
N LEU A 13 -13.34 30.09 0.56
CA LEU A 13 -13.87 31.39 0.98
C LEU A 13 -15.40 31.40 1.10
N ARG A 14 -16.00 30.37 1.71
CA ARG A 14 -17.33 30.55 2.30
C ARG A 14 -17.19 31.23 3.66
N ARG A 15 -17.10 32.57 3.63
CA ARG A 15 -17.41 33.39 4.81
C ARG A 15 -18.87 33.14 5.15
N ASN A 16 -19.11 32.46 6.26
CA ASN A 16 -20.43 32.35 6.85
C ASN A 16 -20.85 33.77 7.29
N THR A 17 -21.76 34.41 6.55
CA THR A 17 -22.30 35.76 6.88
C THR A 17 -23.48 35.68 7.85
N GLY A 18 -23.49 34.68 8.74
CA GLY A 18 -24.35 34.65 9.91
C GLY A 18 -23.51 34.99 11.13
N SER A 19 -23.96 35.92 11.97
CA SER A 19 -23.30 36.21 13.24
C SER A 19 -23.10 34.91 14.02
N PRO A 20 -21.86 34.55 14.39
CA PRO A 20 -21.63 33.33 15.15
C PRO A 20 -22.35 33.47 16.50
N PRO A 21 -22.91 32.37 17.06
CA PRO A 21 -23.32 32.39 18.46
C PRO A 21 -22.11 32.84 19.28
N ARG A 22 -22.31 33.80 20.20
CA ARG A 22 -21.25 34.30 21.09
C ARG A 22 -20.74 33.14 21.94
N LEU A 23 -19.77 32.38 21.43
CA LEU A 23 -18.97 31.45 22.20
C LEU A 23 -18.23 32.29 23.23
N LYS A 24 -18.45 31.99 24.52
CA LYS A 24 -17.75 32.66 25.62
C LYS A 24 -16.25 32.49 25.39
N VAL A 25 -15.55 33.59 25.18
CA VAL A 25 -14.08 33.61 25.11
C VAL A 25 -13.55 33.01 26.40
N VAL A 26 -12.90 31.86 26.30
CA VAL A 26 -12.09 31.32 27.40
C VAL A 26 -10.81 32.15 27.39
N GLY A 27 -10.65 33.02 28.39
CA GLY A 27 -9.82 34.23 28.33
C GLY A 27 -8.43 34.07 27.71
N ASP A 28 -7.68 33.04 28.13
CA ASP A 28 -6.28 32.86 27.74
C ASP A 28 -6.09 32.27 26.32
N VAL A 29 -7.17 31.97 25.60
CA VAL A 29 -7.09 31.41 24.24
C VAL A 29 -7.05 32.54 23.21
N PRO A 30 -6.02 32.59 22.34
CA PRO A 30 -5.95 33.55 21.23
C PRO A 30 -7.25 33.63 20.42
N ALA A 31 -7.68 34.85 20.07
CA ALA A 31 -8.96 35.09 19.43
C ALA A 31 -9.08 34.42 18.04
N ASP A 32 -7.98 34.28 17.32
CA ASP A 32 -7.92 33.54 16.05
C ASP A 32 -8.24 32.05 16.23
N LEU A 33 -7.79 31.43 17.33
CA LEU A 33 -8.12 30.04 17.65
C LEU A 33 -9.58 29.88 18.08
N VAL A 34 -10.12 30.81 18.89
CA VAL A 34 -11.54 30.80 19.28
C VAL A 34 -12.46 30.89 18.06
N ASN A 35 -12.07 31.69 17.07
CA ASN A 35 -12.82 31.85 15.81
C ASN A 35 -12.60 30.70 14.81
N SER A 36 -11.62 29.82 15.05
CA SER A 36 -11.33 28.65 14.23
C SER A 36 -12.02 27.38 14.72
N VAL A 37 -12.76 27.46 15.83
CA VAL A 37 -13.52 26.34 16.38
C VAL A 37 -14.71 26.02 15.49
N ASP A 38 -14.79 24.77 15.03
CA ASP A 38 -15.90 24.27 14.23
C ASP A 38 -17.17 24.00 15.06
N GLU A 39 -18.24 23.59 14.39
CA GLU A 39 -19.53 23.28 15.01
C GLU A 39 -19.48 22.16 16.08
N ASN A 40 -18.40 21.37 16.08
CA ASN A 40 -18.18 20.25 17.01
C ASN A 40 -17.19 20.59 18.13
N GLY A 41 -16.72 21.84 18.22
CA GLY A 41 -15.79 22.27 19.26
C GLY A 41 -14.32 21.94 18.94
N SER A 42 -13.99 21.57 17.70
CA SER A 42 -12.63 21.25 17.27
C SER A 42 -11.97 22.45 16.60
N LEU A 43 -10.66 22.64 16.80
CA LEU A 43 -9.87 23.65 16.07
C LEU A 43 -9.71 23.31 14.58
N VAL A 44 -9.90 22.04 14.22
CA VAL A 44 -9.85 21.55 12.83
C VAL A 44 -10.97 20.57 12.63
N THR A 45 -11.77 20.77 11.58
CA THR A 45 -12.81 19.81 11.19
C THR A 45 -12.18 18.54 10.66
N VAL A 46 -12.53 17.42 11.28
CA VAL A 46 -12.07 16.08 10.90
C VAL A 46 -13.29 15.24 10.59
N ASP A 47 -13.33 14.68 9.39
CA ASP A 47 -14.41 13.77 8.99
C ASP A 47 -14.37 12.47 9.81
N PRO A 48 -15.54 11.90 10.18
CA PRO A 48 -15.57 10.64 10.89
C PRO A 48 -14.86 9.53 10.12
N VAL A 49 -13.97 8.79 10.77
CA VAL A 49 -13.25 7.68 10.15
C VAL A 49 -13.80 6.30 10.56
N ASP A 50 -13.47 5.30 9.74
CA ASP A 50 -13.70 3.90 10.08
C ASP A 50 -12.52 3.33 10.88
N TRP A 51 -12.86 2.62 11.95
CA TRP A 51 -11.92 1.89 12.79
C TRP A 51 -12.12 0.38 12.65
N ILE A 52 -11.02 -0.35 12.67
CA ILE A 52 -10.97 -1.80 12.79
C ILE A 52 -10.81 -2.15 14.27
N ILE A 53 -11.90 -2.58 14.89
CA ILE A 53 -11.99 -2.94 16.30
C ILE A 53 -11.79 -4.43 16.45
N CYS A 54 -10.72 -4.81 17.15
CA CYS A 54 -10.33 -6.21 17.31
C CYS A 54 -10.62 -6.66 18.74
N PHE A 55 -11.53 -7.62 18.89
CA PHE A 55 -11.82 -8.32 20.14
C PHE A 55 -11.03 -9.61 20.18
N VAL A 56 -10.16 -9.76 21.18
CA VAL A 56 -9.10 -10.78 21.14
C VAL A 56 -8.96 -11.55 22.45
N PRO A 57 -8.48 -12.82 22.38
CA PRO A 57 -8.11 -13.58 23.54
C PRO A 57 -6.87 -12.95 24.20
N GLY A 58 -6.70 -13.18 25.50
CA GLY A 58 -5.55 -12.66 26.23
C GLY A 58 -4.26 -13.40 25.89
N LEU A 59 -3.17 -12.66 25.68
CA LEU A 59 -1.84 -13.20 25.33
C LEU A 59 -1.14 -13.93 26.49
N LYS A 60 -1.49 -13.60 27.73
CA LYS A 60 -0.97 -14.25 28.94
C LYS A 60 -2.12 -14.78 29.78
N GLN A 61 -1.96 -15.96 30.38
CA GLN A 61 -2.93 -16.52 31.32
C GLN A 61 -3.10 -15.57 32.52
N GLN A 62 -4.36 -15.34 32.91
CA GLN A 62 -4.74 -14.54 34.06
C GLN A 62 -5.84 -15.25 34.82
N TRP A 63 -5.86 -15.10 36.14
CA TRP A 63 -6.81 -15.81 37.00
C TRP A 63 -8.28 -15.55 36.64
N TRP A 64 -8.59 -14.31 36.21
CA TRP A 64 -9.95 -13.88 35.86
C TRP A 64 -10.42 -14.37 34.48
N HIS A 65 -9.52 -14.92 33.65
CA HIS A 65 -9.85 -15.40 32.30
C HIS A 65 -10.95 -16.46 32.26
N ARG A 66 -11.17 -17.18 33.36
CA ARG A 66 -12.19 -18.23 33.48
C ARG A 66 -13.61 -17.67 33.61
N PHE A 67 -13.76 -16.39 33.96
CA PHE A 67 -15.05 -15.75 34.21
C PHE A 67 -15.52 -14.83 33.08
N VAL A 68 -14.72 -14.73 32.00
CA VAL A 68 -15.00 -13.87 30.85
C VAL A 68 -15.03 -14.68 29.55
N ASN A 69 -15.60 -14.11 28.49
CA ASN A 69 -15.60 -14.75 27.18
C ASN A 69 -14.17 -15.09 26.72
N HIS A 70 -13.94 -16.33 26.31
CA HIS A 70 -12.62 -16.83 25.97
C HIS A 70 -12.00 -16.14 24.74
N LYS A 71 -12.82 -15.65 23.80
CA LYS A 71 -12.38 -14.89 22.62
C LYS A 71 -12.25 -13.39 22.86
N HIS A 72 -13.02 -12.81 23.78
CA HIS A 72 -13.08 -11.35 23.98
C HIS A 72 -12.57 -10.96 25.37
N LYS A 73 -11.27 -11.14 25.59
CA LYS A 73 -10.60 -10.78 26.85
C LYS A 73 -9.97 -9.40 26.80
N HIS A 74 -9.65 -8.92 25.61
CA HIS A 74 -9.10 -7.60 25.36
C HIS A 74 -9.72 -7.01 24.08
N VAL A 75 -9.65 -5.68 23.95
CA VAL A 75 -10.07 -4.96 22.75
C VAL A 75 -9.08 -3.84 22.45
N PHE A 76 -8.72 -3.70 21.18
CA PHE A 76 -7.93 -2.59 20.65
C PHE A 76 -8.53 -2.11 19.33
N ALA A 77 -8.09 -0.93 18.89
CA ALA A 77 -8.54 -0.32 17.66
C ALA A 77 -7.35 -0.04 16.75
N MET A 78 -7.53 -0.20 15.45
CA MET A 78 -6.53 0.18 14.46
C MET A 78 -7.16 0.61 13.15
N ARG A 79 -6.42 1.34 12.33
CA ARG A 79 -6.87 1.72 10.99
C ARG A 79 -5.68 1.93 10.05
N PRO A 80 -5.83 1.66 8.74
CA PRO A 80 -4.79 1.95 7.77
C PRO A 80 -4.64 3.46 7.56
N THR A 81 -3.43 3.89 7.23
CA THR A 81 -3.13 5.24 6.73
C THR A 81 -3.12 5.23 5.20
N ASN A 82 -3.11 6.42 4.59
CA ASN A 82 -2.93 6.59 3.15
C ASN A 82 -1.54 6.15 2.64
N THR A 83 -0.56 6.02 3.53
CA THR A 83 0.80 5.55 3.22
C THR A 83 0.96 4.04 3.35
N GLY A 84 -0.08 3.29 3.69
CA GLY A 84 0.00 1.84 3.90
C GLY A 84 0.44 1.41 5.29
N SER A 85 0.92 2.33 6.13
CA SER A 85 1.12 2.08 7.56
C SER A 85 -0.22 1.93 8.29
N TRP A 86 -0.18 1.54 9.56
CA TRP A 86 -1.38 1.40 10.40
C TRP A 86 -1.27 2.21 11.67
N LEU A 87 -2.26 3.04 11.96
CA LEU A 87 -2.41 3.62 13.29
C LEU A 87 -3.00 2.55 14.23
N LEU A 88 -2.30 2.27 15.31
CA LEU A 88 -2.75 1.42 16.40
C LEU A 88 -3.10 2.28 17.61
N VAL A 89 -4.26 2.02 18.22
CA VAL A 89 -4.68 2.51 19.52
C VAL A 89 -4.96 1.30 20.41
N GLU A 90 -4.03 1.04 21.33
CA GLU A 90 -4.04 -0.14 22.18
C GLU A 90 -4.03 0.26 23.66
N PRO A 91 -5.19 0.18 24.35
CA PRO A 91 -5.30 0.45 25.78
C PRO A 91 -4.79 -0.74 26.60
N TRP A 92 -3.49 -0.75 26.90
CA TRP A 92 -2.88 -1.75 27.77
C TRP A 92 -3.13 -1.45 29.26
N TRP A 93 -2.96 -2.45 30.12
CA TRP A 93 -3.20 -2.32 31.56
C TRP A 93 -2.43 -1.20 32.27
N SER A 94 -1.24 -0.85 31.78
CA SER A 94 -0.38 0.16 32.39
C SER A 94 -0.18 1.41 31.53
N ARG A 95 -0.69 1.42 30.28
CA ARG A 95 -0.47 2.53 29.35
C ARG A 95 -1.46 2.51 28.19
N MET A 96 -1.78 3.68 27.66
CA MET A 96 -2.38 3.83 26.34
C MET A 96 -1.28 3.89 25.29
N MET A 97 -1.24 2.94 24.36
CA MET A 97 -0.30 2.96 23.25
C MET A 97 -0.98 3.51 22.00
N VAL A 98 -0.42 4.58 21.43
CA VAL A 98 -0.83 5.13 20.14
C VAL A 98 0.41 5.19 19.27
N THR A 99 0.45 4.40 18.19
CA THR A 99 1.66 4.27 17.36
C THR A 99 1.33 3.97 15.91
N ILE A 100 2.23 4.33 15.00
CA ILE A 100 2.15 3.98 13.58
C ILE A 100 3.00 2.72 13.37
N LEU A 101 2.37 1.65 12.93
CA LEU A 101 3.00 0.38 12.62
C LEU A 101 3.29 0.24 11.13
N PRO A 102 4.46 -0.27 10.75
CA PRO A 102 4.69 -0.79 9.41
C PRO A 102 3.70 -1.92 9.08
N PRO A 103 3.34 -2.14 7.80
CA PRO A 103 2.47 -3.22 7.34
C PRO A 103 2.78 -4.59 7.97
N ALA A 104 4.05 -5.00 8.02
CA ALA A 104 4.44 -6.31 8.55
C ALA A 104 4.11 -6.47 10.05
N ASP A 105 4.27 -5.41 10.84
CA ASP A 105 3.92 -5.43 12.26
C ASP A 105 2.41 -5.32 12.48
N ALA A 106 1.71 -4.54 11.67
CA ALA A 106 0.26 -4.45 11.70
C ALA A 106 -0.41 -5.81 11.43
N VAL A 107 0.15 -6.62 10.52
CA VAL A 107 -0.36 -7.97 10.25
C VAL A 107 -0.30 -8.85 11.51
N LYS A 108 0.71 -8.71 12.38
CA LYS A 108 0.79 -9.47 13.64
C LYS A 108 -0.41 -9.19 14.55
N PHE A 109 -0.81 -7.92 14.64
CA PHE A 109 -1.99 -7.51 15.40
C PHE A 109 -3.29 -7.94 14.72
N LEU A 110 -3.41 -7.80 13.40
CA LEU A 110 -4.58 -8.29 12.67
C LEU A 110 -4.76 -9.80 12.82
N ARG A 111 -3.67 -10.57 12.80
CA ARG A 111 -3.67 -12.00 13.08
C ARG A 111 -4.16 -12.31 14.49
N TRP A 112 -3.74 -11.53 15.48
CA TRP A 112 -4.29 -11.65 16.84
C TRP A 112 -5.79 -11.31 16.85
N GLY A 113 -6.20 -10.26 16.14
CA GLY A 113 -7.60 -9.92 15.84
C GLY A 113 -8.40 -11.12 15.31
N GLY A 114 -7.85 -11.82 14.32
CA GLY A 114 -8.48 -12.97 13.67
C GLY A 114 -8.67 -14.19 14.57
N THR A 115 -8.04 -14.23 15.76
CA THR A 115 -8.29 -15.30 16.76
C THR A 115 -9.55 -15.07 17.58
N GLY A 116 -10.11 -13.86 17.56
CA GLY A 116 -11.41 -13.53 18.14
C GLY A 116 -12.37 -13.02 17.07
N ASP A 117 -12.73 -11.75 17.17
CA ASP A 117 -13.68 -11.10 16.24
C ASP A 117 -13.17 -9.70 15.85
N ILE A 118 -13.30 -9.35 14.57
CA ILE A 118 -12.92 -8.04 14.04
C ILE A 118 -14.17 -7.35 13.49
N LEU A 119 -14.38 -6.10 13.90
CA LEU A 119 -15.48 -5.25 13.43
C LEU A 119 -14.95 -3.98 12.77
N ARG A 120 -15.50 -3.60 11.61
CA ARG A 120 -15.40 -2.23 11.09
C ARG A 120 -16.51 -1.39 11.71
N VAL A 121 -16.12 -0.30 12.37
CA VAL A 121 -17.03 0.63 13.05
C VAL A 121 -16.66 2.06 12.70
N ARG A 122 -17.63 2.83 12.21
CA ARG A 122 -17.46 4.26 11.96
C ARG A 122 -17.63 5.04 13.27
N GLU A 123 -16.68 5.90 13.59
CA GLU A 123 -16.79 6.74 14.79
C GLU A 123 -17.92 7.77 14.67
N ALA A 124 -18.34 8.33 15.80
CA ALA A 124 -19.32 9.43 15.84
C ALA A 124 -18.60 10.74 16.15
N VAL A 125 -18.71 11.71 15.23
CA VAL A 125 -18.27 13.10 15.42
C VAL A 125 -19.47 14.01 15.16
N PRO A 126 -19.98 14.75 16.16
CA PRO A 126 -19.59 14.69 17.57
C PRO A 126 -20.12 13.40 18.23
N GLY A 127 -19.33 12.85 19.14
CA GLY A 127 -19.72 11.65 19.91
C GLY A 127 -20.65 11.97 21.08
N LYS A 128 -21.25 10.93 21.67
CA LYS A 128 -22.03 11.02 22.92
C LYS A 128 -21.33 10.30 24.08
N ALA A 129 -20.02 10.12 23.99
CA ALA A 129 -19.23 9.50 25.04
C ALA A 129 -19.24 10.36 26.32
N SER A 130 -19.13 9.72 27.48
CA SER A 130 -19.12 10.40 28.78
C SER A 130 -17.82 10.07 29.52
N GLN A 131 -17.23 11.10 30.15
CA GLN A 131 -16.04 10.99 30.98
C GLN A 131 -16.33 10.43 32.39
N PHE A 132 -17.60 10.47 32.84
CA PHE A 132 -18.01 10.08 34.20
C PHE A 132 -18.18 8.55 34.38
N ARG A 133 -17.26 7.74 33.85
CA ARG A 133 -17.44 6.28 33.72
C ARG A 133 -16.50 5.39 34.56
N GLY A 134 -15.97 5.86 35.68
CA GLY A 134 -15.24 5.00 36.63
C GLY A 134 -13.98 4.34 36.05
N TRP A 135 -13.79 3.02 36.25
CA TRP A 135 -12.57 2.28 35.87
C TRP A 135 -12.28 2.35 34.36
N SER A 136 -11.21 3.06 34.00
CA SER A 136 -10.71 3.20 32.63
C SER A 136 -10.06 1.90 32.12
N ASN A 137 -10.86 1.03 31.53
CA ASN A 137 -10.40 -0.25 30.94
C ASN A 137 -10.50 -0.23 29.41
N CYS A 138 -9.98 -1.28 28.75
CA CYS A 138 -9.92 -1.34 27.29
C CYS A 138 -11.27 -1.17 26.58
N ALA A 139 -12.37 -1.68 27.16
CA ALA A 139 -13.71 -1.51 26.59
C ALA A 139 -14.20 -0.07 26.71
N VAL A 140 -14.05 0.53 27.90
CA VAL A 140 -14.43 1.94 28.14
C VAL A 140 -13.65 2.89 27.23
N LEU A 141 -12.33 2.69 27.14
CA LEU A 141 -11.44 3.50 26.32
C LEU A 141 -11.74 3.38 24.82
N THR A 142 -12.03 2.16 24.33
CA THR A 142 -12.42 1.94 22.93
C THR A 142 -13.79 2.54 22.62
N SER A 143 -14.76 2.43 23.54
CA SER A 143 -16.05 3.11 23.39
C SER A 143 -15.88 4.64 23.34
N PHE A 144 -14.96 5.18 24.14
CA PHE A 144 -14.68 6.61 24.16
C PHE A 144 -14.04 7.07 22.84
N LEU A 145 -13.06 6.30 22.33
CA LEU A 145 -12.47 6.51 21.00
C LEU A 145 -13.54 6.58 19.90
N LEU A 146 -14.52 5.68 19.94
CA LEU A 146 -15.60 5.62 18.95
C LEU A 146 -16.70 6.69 19.17
N GLY A 147 -16.60 7.53 20.20
CA GLY A 147 -17.62 8.52 20.53
C GLY A 147 -18.94 7.89 21.00
N ARG A 148 -18.91 6.65 21.51
CA ARG A 148 -20.12 5.91 21.94
C ARG A 148 -20.40 6.10 23.42
N SER A 149 -21.68 6.19 23.74
CA SER A 149 -22.14 6.03 25.12
C SER A 149 -22.36 4.55 25.40
N SER A 150 -21.46 3.92 26.15
CA SER A 150 -21.50 2.49 26.47
C SER A 150 -21.48 2.26 27.98
N TRP A 151 -22.30 1.33 28.47
CA TRP A 151 -22.21 0.82 29.85
C TRP A 151 -21.47 -0.53 29.91
N ALA A 152 -20.85 -0.95 28.81
CA ALA A 152 -20.10 -2.19 28.77
C ALA A 152 -18.73 -2.06 29.44
N TRP A 153 -18.55 -2.80 30.52
CA TRP A 153 -17.28 -2.88 31.26
C TRP A 153 -16.36 -4.00 30.76
N THR A 154 -16.85 -4.82 29.83
CA THR A 154 -16.11 -5.96 29.27
C THR A 154 -16.01 -5.85 27.76
N PRO A 155 -14.92 -6.35 27.14
CA PRO A 155 -14.81 -6.40 25.69
C PRO A 155 -15.98 -7.14 25.03
N HIS A 156 -16.45 -8.24 25.62
CA HIS A 156 -17.60 -8.96 25.09
C HIS A 156 -18.91 -8.16 25.16
N GLY A 157 -19.11 -7.37 26.22
CA GLY A 157 -20.25 -6.46 26.32
C GLY A 157 -20.22 -5.41 25.22
N LEU A 158 -19.06 -4.77 25.01
CA LEU A 158 -18.88 -3.76 23.98
C LEU A 158 -19.09 -4.35 22.58
N TYR A 159 -18.55 -5.54 22.31
CA TYR A 159 -18.78 -6.29 21.07
C TYR A 159 -20.28 -6.46 20.77
N ARG A 160 -21.07 -6.90 21.75
CA ARG A 160 -22.52 -7.07 21.58
C ARG A 160 -23.23 -5.74 21.33
N GLU A 161 -22.78 -4.65 21.95
CA GLU A 161 -23.33 -3.32 21.69
C GLU A 161 -23.05 -2.86 20.27
N LEU A 162 -21.79 -2.92 19.83
CA LEU A 162 -21.39 -2.48 18.48
C LEU A 162 -22.05 -3.32 17.38
N LEU A 163 -22.28 -4.61 17.60
CA LEU A 163 -22.99 -5.47 16.66
C LEU A 163 -24.46 -5.09 16.44
N ARG A 164 -25.09 -4.37 17.37
CA ARG A 164 -26.47 -3.89 17.18
C ARG A 164 -26.54 -2.68 16.27
N GLU A 165 -25.41 -2.03 15.98
CA GLU A 165 -25.37 -0.87 15.11
C GLU A 165 -25.47 -1.29 13.64
N LYS A 166 -26.44 -0.73 12.91
CA LYS A 166 -26.69 -1.06 11.50
C LYS A 166 -25.52 -0.79 10.57
N ALA A 167 -24.55 0.04 10.96
CA ALA A 167 -23.37 0.37 10.16
C ALA A 167 -22.18 -0.57 10.42
N THR A 168 -22.18 -1.32 11.53
CA THR A 168 -21.07 -2.21 11.91
C THR A 168 -21.01 -3.43 11.01
N ARG A 169 -19.81 -3.80 10.56
CA ARG A 169 -19.59 -4.98 9.71
C ARG A 169 -18.51 -5.86 10.31
N HIS A 170 -18.64 -7.17 10.15
CA HIS A 170 -17.53 -8.08 10.41
C HIS A 170 -16.46 -7.91 9.34
N GLU A 171 -15.20 -8.02 9.76
CA GLU A 171 -14.06 -7.96 8.88
C GLU A 171 -13.25 -9.26 8.95
N ASN A 172 -12.62 -9.58 7.82
CA ASN A 172 -11.71 -10.70 7.69
C ASN A 172 -10.31 -10.17 7.44
N VAL A 173 -9.31 -10.79 8.09
CA VAL A 173 -7.90 -10.35 8.00
C VAL A 173 -7.41 -10.34 6.57
N GLU A 174 -7.65 -11.40 5.79
CA GLU A 174 -7.20 -11.48 4.40
C GLU A 174 -7.83 -10.39 3.55
N GLN A 175 -9.14 -10.13 3.71
CA GLN A 175 -9.82 -9.07 2.95
C GLN A 175 -9.33 -7.67 3.33
N LEU A 176 -9.01 -7.42 4.60
CA LEU A 176 -8.40 -6.16 5.04
C LEU A 176 -7.04 -5.94 4.35
N LEU A 177 -6.21 -7.00 4.28
CA LEU A 177 -4.90 -6.94 3.63
C LEU A 177 -5.02 -6.78 2.12
N VAL A 178 -5.91 -7.53 1.47
CA VAL A 178 -6.22 -7.40 0.03
C VAL A 178 -6.61 -5.96 -0.30
N ASN A 179 -7.57 -5.39 0.43
CA ASN A 179 -8.06 -4.03 0.19
C ASN A 179 -6.95 -2.99 0.39
N GLN A 180 -6.19 -3.11 1.47
CA GLN A 180 -5.13 -2.16 1.76
C GLN A 180 -4.02 -2.23 0.71
N PHE A 181 -3.54 -3.43 0.40
CA PHE A 181 -2.46 -3.63 -0.58
C PHE A 181 -2.93 -3.17 -1.96
N THR A 182 -4.19 -3.43 -2.32
CA THR A 182 -4.75 -3.00 -3.62
C THR A 182 -4.73 -1.49 -3.72
N ASN A 183 -5.22 -0.78 -2.71
CA ASN A 183 -5.27 0.68 -2.70
C ASN A 183 -3.87 1.29 -2.85
N LEU A 184 -2.92 0.83 -2.04
CA LEU A 184 -1.56 1.38 -2.04
C LEU A 184 -0.84 1.07 -3.35
N VAL A 185 -0.83 -0.20 -3.77
CA VAL A 185 -0.11 -0.64 -4.97
C VAL A 185 -0.69 0.03 -6.21
N SER A 186 -2.03 0.12 -6.32
CA SER A 186 -2.69 0.78 -7.45
C SER A 186 -2.37 2.27 -7.47
N GLN A 187 -2.36 2.96 -6.33
CA GLN A 187 -2.01 4.38 -6.25
C GLN A 187 -0.60 4.64 -6.78
N TYR A 188 0.40 3.87 -6.33
CA TYR A 188 1.77 4.02 -6.80
C TYR A 188 1.91 3.64 -8.27
N SER A 189 1.26 2.56 -8.72
CA SER A 189 1.28 2.15 -10.12
C SER A 189 0.66 3.20 -11.04
N SER A 190 -0.52 3.73 -10.69
CA SER A 190 -1.19 4.77 -11.48
C SER A 190 -0.37 6.05 -11.56
N ASN A 191 0.24 6.48 -10.46
CA ASN A 191 1.10 7.67 -10.44
C ASN A 191 2.36 7.48 -11.30
N ALA A 192 3.02 6.32 -11.20
CA ALA A 192 4.24 6.03 -11.97
C ALA A 192 3.98 5.97 -13.48
N LEU A 193 2.80 5.49 -13.87
CA LEU A 193 2.37 5.32 -15.26
C LEU A 193 1.59 6.52 -15.81
N SER A 194 1.39 7.56 -15.01
CA SER A 194 0.71 8.78 -15.44
C SER A 194 1.62 9.56 -16.38
N LEU A 195 1.25 9.62 -17.66
CA LEU A 195 1.97 10.33 -18.71
C LEU A 195 1.08 11.42 -19.30
N SER A 196 1.62 12.63 -19.48
CA SER A 196 0.94 13.70 -20.19
C SER A 196 0.98 13.48 -21.71
N ALA A 197 0.09 14.16 -22.43
CA ALA A 197 0.09 14.14 -23.90
C ALA A 197 1.43 14.60 -24.49
N ASP A 198 2.05 15.62 -23.89
CA ASP A 198 3.36 16.14 -24.30
C ASP A 198 4.44 15.08 -24.12
N GLN A 199 4.42 14.33 -23.00
CA GLN A 199 5.38 13.25 -22.76
C GLN A 199 5.25 12.12 -23.77
N LEU A 200 4.02 11.78 -24.18
CA LEU A 200 3.78 10.74 -25.19
C LEU A 200 4.27 11.14 -26.59
N SER A 201 4.50 12.43 -26.84
CA SER A 201 5.05 12.94 -28.10
C SER A 201 6.58 12.96 -28.14
N LEU A 202 7.25 12.68 -27.01
CA LEU A 202 8.71 12.65 -26.94
C LEU A 202 9.30 11.47 -27.73
N PRO A 203 10.57 11.57 -28.17
CA PRO A 203 11.27 10.44 -28.76
C PRO A 203 11.25 9.23 -27.82
N LEU A 204 11.14 8.01 -28.38
CA LEU A 204 11.00 6.75 -27.63
C LEU A 204 12.01 6.64 -26.47
N ARG A 205 13.27 7.02 -26.72
CA ARG A 205 14.33 7.01 -25.69
C ARG A 205 13.97 7.87 -24.48
N GLU A 206 13.54 9.10 -24.70
CA GLU A 206 13.23 10.05 -23.62
C GLU A 206 12.00 9.58 -22.84
N LEU A 207 10.98 9.10 -23.56
CA LEU A 207 9.77 8.54 -22.97
C LEU A 207 10.10 7.32 -22.08
N LEU A 208 10.91 6.38 -22.56
CA LEU A 208 11.33 5.21 -21.77
C LEU A 208 12.19 5.58 -20.56
N VAL A 209 13.00 6.65 -20.64
CA VAL A 209 13.77 7.14 -19.47
C VAL A 209 12.83 7.71 -18.41
N ILE A 210 11.84 8.52 -18.81
CA ILE A 210 10.85 9.08 -17.88
C ILE A 210 10.07 7.96 -17.19
N ILE A 211 9.54 7.01 -17.96
CA ILE A 211 8.79 5.88 -17.40
C ILE A 211 9.68 5.01 -16.51
N GLY A 212 10.91 4.71 -16.96
CA GLY A 212 11.84 3.90 -16.19
C GLY A 212 12.20 4.52 -14.84
N ARG A 213 12.41 5.84 -14.80
CA ARG A 213 12.63 6.59 -13.55
C ARG A 213 11.39 6.53 -12.66
N ASN A 214 10.21 6.86 -13.19
CA ASN A 214 8.97 6.88 -12.41
C ASN A 214 8.66 5.49 -11.81
N LEU A 215 8.88 4.42 -12.58
CA LEU A 215 8.71 3.05 -12.10
C LEU A 215 9.71 2.71 -10.98
N LEU A 216 10.99 3.06 -11.16
CA LEU A 216 12.00 2.85 -10.12
C LEU A 216 11.69 3.62 -8.84
N GLU A 217 11.30 4.89 -8.94
CA GLU A 217 10.91 5.71 -7.78
C GLU A 217 9.72 5.11 -7.03
N ALA A 218 8.68 4.67 -7.76
CA ALA A 218 7.53 4.03 -7.15
C ALA A 218 7.88 2.68 -6.49
N MET A 219 8.72 1.88 -7.13
CA MET A 219 9.19 0.60 -6.59
C MET A 219 10.09 0.76 -5.37
N MET A 220 10.87 1.85 -5.28
CA MET A 220 11.78 2.15 -4.17
C MET A 220 11.11 2.97 -3.07
N ALA A 221 9.84 3.38 -3.24
CA ALA A 221 9.12 4.10 -2.21
C ALA A 221 9.02 3.28 -0.91
N PRO A 222 9.32 3.84 0.27
CA PRO A 222 9.33 3.10 1.53
C PRO A 222 8.03 2.32 1.77
N SER A 223 6.88 2.96 1.53
CA SER A 223 5.56 2.34 1.64
C SER A 223 5.36 1.11 0.75
N MET A 224 5.90 1.15 -0.48
CA MET A 224 5.80 0.05 -1.45
C MET A 224 6.72 -1.11 -1.07
N LEU A 225 7.92 -0.81 -0.56
CA LEU A 225 8.86 -1.79 -0.04
C LEU A 225 8.28 -2.51 1.19
N GLU A 226 7.70 -1.78 2.12
CA GLU A 226 7.08 -2.33 3.32
C GLU A 226 5.87 -3.24 3.01
N VAL A 227 5.02 -2.86 2.05
CA VAL A 227 3.93 -3.73 1.60
C VAL A 227 4.47 -4.95 0.87
N CYS A 228 5.50 -4.80 0.03
CA CYS A 228 6.13 -5.95 -0.62
C CYS A 228 6.73 -6.92 0.42
N TYR A 229 7.40 -6.39 1.45
CA TYR A 229 7.96 -7.17 2.54
C TYR A 229 6.88 -7.91 3.33
N ALA A 230 5.79 -7.23 3.71
CA ALA A 230 4.66 -7.86 4.38
C ALA A 230 4.00 -8.95 3.53
N ALA A 231 3.83 -8.72 2.23
CA ALA A 231 3.28 -9.69 1.29
C ALA A 231 4.17 -10.94 1.14
N ILE A 232 5.49 -10.79 1.22
CA ILE A 232 6.44 -11.92 1.23
C ILE A 232 6.32 -12.72 2.52
N LEU A 233 6.31 -12.05 3.68
CA LEU A 233 6.24 -12.71 4.98
C LEU A 233 4.96 -13.52 5.20
N GLU A 234 3.86 -13.07 4.58
CA GLU A 234 2.52 -13.61 4.83
C GLU A 234 1.96 -14.40 3.64
N ALA A 235 2.77 -14.65 2.61
CA ALA A 235 2.36 -15.30 1.35
C ALA A 235 1.70 -16.66 1.56
N ASP A 236 2.22 -17.48 2.48
CA ASP A 236 1.66 -18.81 2.76
C ASP A 236 0.32 -18.74 3.51
N ARG A 237 0.08 -17.66 4.26
CA ARG A 237 -1.13 -17.50 5.10
C ARG A 237 -2.25 -16.78 4.35
N TYR A 238 -1.90 -15.78 3.56
CA TYR A 238 -2.83 -14.89 2.87
C TYR A 238 -2.45 -14.76 1.38
N PRO A 239 -2.53 -15.87 0.62
CA PRO A 239 -2.08 -15.89 -0.78
C PRO A 239 -2.84 -14.88 -1.65
N ASP A 240 -4.10 -14.55 -1.32
CA ASP A 240 -4.86 -13.53 -2.07
C ASP A 240 -4.30 -12.13 -1.88
N ALA A 241 -3.90 -11.78 -0.67
CA ALA A 241 -3.24 -10.50 -0.39
C ALA A 241 -1.92 -10.39 -1.17
N THR A 242 -1.16 -11.47 -1.29
CA THR A 242 0.10 -11.46 -2.05
C THR A 242 -0.14 -11.41 -3.57
N ARG A 243 -1.20 -12.06 -4.08
CA ARG A 243 -1.59 -11.97 -5.50
C ARG A 243 -1.87 -10.54 -5.94
N VAL A 244 -2.44 -9.71 -5.06
CA VAL A 244 -2.70 -8.29 -5.34
C VAL A 244 -1.44 -7.57 -5.79
N TYR A 245 -0.28 -7.80 -5.15
CA TYR A 245 0.97 -7.15 -5.51
C TYR A 245 1.36 -7.45 -6.97
N ALA A 246 1.26 -8.72 -7.40
CA ALA A 246 1.54 -9.10 -8.78
C ALA A 246 0.51 -8.54 -9.77
N GLN A 247 -0.76 -8.49 -9.37
CA GLN A 247 -1.87 -8.06 -10.23
C GLN A 247 -1.92 -6.54 -10.44
N HIS A 248 -1.63 -5.76 -9.40
CA HIS A 248 -1.77 -4.30 -9.42
C HIS A 248 -0.44 -3.56 -9.55
N GLY A 249 0.70 -4.24 -9.34
CA GLY A 249 2.03 -3.63 -9.48
C GLY A 249 2.64 -3.90 -10.87
N PRO A 250 3.32 -5.05 -11.10
CA PRO A 250 4.04 -5.29 -12.35
C PRO A 250 3.15 -5.39 -13.61
N LYS A 251 1.95 -5.97 -13.50
CA LYS A 251 1.09 -6.21 -14.69
C LYS A 251 0.68 -4.92 -15.42
N PRO A 252 0.15 -3.88 -14.75
CA PRO A 252 -0.16 -2.61 -15.40
C PRO A 252 1.06 -1.97 -16.07
N ALA A 253 2.23 -2.01 -15.41
CA ALA A 253 3.45 -1.45 -15.97
C ALA A 253 3.88 -2.16 -17.27
N VAL A 254 3.84 -3.50 -17.27
CA VAL A 254 4.14 -4.31 -18.47
C VAL A 254 3.14 -4.02 -19.59
N ALA A 255 1.85 -3.86 -19.29
CA ALA A 255 0.83 -3.54 -20.30
C ALA A 255 1.07 -2.17 -20.96
N VAL A 256 1.37 -1.14 -20.17
CA VAL A 256 1.68 0.21 -20.69
C VAL A 256 2.96 0.19 -21.54
N LEU A 257 4.03 -0.43 -21.04
CA LEU A 257 5.28 -0.57 -21.78
C LEU A 257 5.08 -1.34 -23.09
N SER A 258 4.32 -2.43 -23.06
CA SER A 258 4.03 -3.23 -24.26
C SER A 258 3.30 -2.41 -25.32
N ARG A 259 2.39 -1.50 -24.92
CA ARG A 259 1.71 -0.59 -25.85
C ARG A 259 2.68 0.39 -26.51
N ILE A 260 3.55 0.99 -25.71
CA ILE A 260 4.56 1.95 -26.21
C ILE A 260 5.51 1.27 -27.21
N LEU A 261 5.99 0.07 -26.86
CA LEU A 261 6.87 -0.70 -27.75
C LEU A 261 6.15 -1.14 -29.03
N ALA A 262 4.87 -1.53 -28.96
CA ALA A 262 4.09 -1.85 -30.14
C ALA A 262 3.95 -0.66 -31.10
N ASN A 263 3.70 0.54 -30.58
CA ASN A 263 3.63 1.76 -31.39
C ASN A 263 4.98 2.06 -32.05
N ALA A 264 6.08 1.95 -31.31
CA ALA A 264 7.42 2.20 -31.85
C ALA A 264 7.84 1.17 -32.91
N ARG A 265 7.43 -0.10 -32.74
CA ARG A 265 7.59 -1.13 -33.77
C ARG A 265 6.81 -0.78 -35.02
N GLN A 266 5.57 -0.32 -34.88
CA GLN A 266 4.73 0.08 -36.01
C GLN A 266 5.32 1.28 -36.77
N ALA A 267 5.97 2.19 -36.04
CA ALA A 267 6.73 3.31 -36.62
C ALA A 267 8.10 2.90 -37.23
N GLY A 268 8.52 1.65 -37.04
CA GLY A 268 9.79 1.13 -37.56
C GLY A 268 11.03 1.54 -36.75
N GLU A 269 10.85 2.12 -35.56
CA GLU A 269 11.94 2.59 -34.69
C GLU A 269 12.71 1.44 -34.01
N ILE A 270 12.06 0.30 -33.80
CA ILE A 270 12.61 -0.88 -33.13
C ILE A 270 12.23 -2.17 -33.89
N ASP A 271 13.04 -3.21 -33.74
CA ASP A 271 12.76 -4.55 -34.23
C ASP A 271 12.61 -5.52 -33.05
N LEU A 272 11.36 -5.86 -32.73
CA LEU A 272 10.99 -6.62 -31.54
C LEU A 272 9.82 -7.55 -31.88
N ALA A 273 10.07 -8.86 -31.91
CA ALA A 273 9.06 -9.85 -32.33
C ALA A 273 7.86 -9.93 -31.36
N ASP A 274 8.11 -9.84 -30.05
CA ASP A 274 7.10 -9.87 -28.98
C ASP A 274 7.31 -8.67 -28.04
N CYS A 275 6.46 -7.65 -28.20
CA CYS A 275 6.52 -6.42 -27.41
C CYS A 275 6.19 -6.64 -25.93
N GLU A 276 5.39 -7.65 -25.59
CA GLU A 276 5.03 -7.96 -24.21
C GLU A 276 6.21 -8.62 -23.48
N ALA A 277 6.89 -9.55 -24.15
CA ALA A 277 8.16 -10.10 -23.67
C ALA A 277 9.23 -9.01 -23.54
N GLY A 278 9.35 -8.11 -24.53
CA GLY A 278 10.26 -6.96 -24.47
C GLY A 278 9.96 -6.05 -23.28
N ALA A 279 8.68 -5.75 -23.01
CA ALA A 279 8.27 -4.96 -21.85
C ALA A 279 8.64 -5.63 -20.51
N ARG A 280 8.44 -6.96 -20.39
CA ARG A 280 8.88 -7.72 -19.21
C ARG A 280 10.39 -7.68 -19.03
N GLN A 281 11.16 -7.82 -20.11
CA GLN A 281 12.62 -7.74 -20.08
C GLN A 281 13.09 -6.36 -19.62
N PHE A 282 12.56 -5.29 -20.22
CA PHE A 282 12.86 -3.91 -19.83
C PHE A 282 12.56 -3.66 -18.34
N HIS A 283 11.37 -4.04 -17.88
CA HIS A 283 10.99 -3.92 -16.46
C HIS A 283 11.90 -4.74 -15.54
N GLY A 284 12.30 -5.95 -15.96
CA GLY A 284 13.25 -6.80 -15.24
C GLY A 284 14.64 -6.16 -15.13
N MET A 285 15.15 -5.54 -16.20
CA MET A 285 16.42 -4.82 -16.21
C MET A 285 16.39 -3.61 -15.26
N LEU A 286 15.31 -2.83 -15.29
CA LEU A 286 15.09 -1.73 -14.35
C LEU A 286 15.16 -2.25 -12.91
N ARG A 287 14.34 -3.23 -12.56
CA ARG A 287 14.25 -3.78 -11.20
C ARG A 287 15.58 -4.37 -10.72
N GLY A 288 16.25 -5.16 -11.55
CA GLY A 288 17.46 -5.92 -11.21
C GLY A 288 17.44 -6.53 -9.79
N ASN A 289 18.58 -6.50 -9.11
CA ASN A 289 18.69 -6.89 -7.71
C ASN A 289 18.49 -5.72 -6.73
N ILE A 290 18.40 -4.47 -7.21
CA ILE A 290 18.29 -3.29 -6.34
C ILE A 290 17.01 -3.32 -5.51
N HIS A 291 15.89 -3.73 -6.12
CA HIS A 291 14.63 -3.88 -5.41
C HIS A 291 14.68 -4.99 -4.36
N LEU A 292 15.32 -6.12 -4.67
CA LEU A 292 15.43 -7.22 -3.71
C LEU A 292 16.28 -6.79 -2.50
N LYS A 293 17.41 -6.12 -2.74
CA LYS A 293 18.24 -5.55 -1.68
C LYS A 293 17.45 -4.57 -0.82
N ALA A 294 16.70 -3.66 -1.42
CA ALA A 294 15.87 -2.69 -0.71
C ALA A 294 14.80 -3.36 0.17
N VAL A 295 14.06 -4.34 -0.37
CA VAL A 295 13.05 -5.10 0.39
C VAL A 295 13.66 -5.88 1.55
N LEU A 296 14.87 -6.43 1.37
CA LEU A 296 15.61 -7.13 2.41
C LEU A 296 16.39 -6.19 3.34
N GLN A 297 16.27 -4.87 3.17
CA GLN A 297 16.98 -3.84 3.93
C GLN A 297 18.51 -4.03 3.90
N LEU A 298 19.03 -4.44 2.74
CA LEU A 298 20.45 -4.69 2.51
C LEU A 298 21.11 -3.48 1.84
N GLY A 299 21.88 -2.72 2.63
CA GLY A 299 22.60 -1.55 2.16
C GLY A 299 21.75 -0.28 2.14
N GLU A 300 22.30 0.78 1.57
CA GLU A 300 21.63 2.08 1.48
C GLU A 300 20.61 2.12 0.34
N MET A 301 19.57 2.92 0.53
CA MET A 301 18.59 3.19 -0.51
C MET A 301 19.23 4.02 -1.63
N PRO A 302 18.95 3.72 -2.91
CA PRO A 302 19.51 4.48 -4.01
C PRO A 302 19.05 5.94 -3.95
N THR A 303 20.01 6.83 -4.17
CA THR A 303 19.76 8.26 -4.34
C THR A 303 18.96 8.53 -5.63
N PRO A 304 18.26 9.67 -5.73
CA PRO A 304 17.57 10.06 -6.97
C PRO A 304 18.49 10.06 -8.21
N SER A 305 19.76 10.46 -8.04
CA SER A 305 20.75 10.45 -9.13
C SER A 305 21.12 9.03 -9.57
N GLU A 306 21.24 8.08 -8.65
CA GLU A 306 21.47 6.67 -8.99
C GLU A 306 20.26 6.05 -9.67
N ILE A 307 19.04 6.42 -9.27
CA ILE A 307 17.80 6.02 -9.94
C ILE A 307 17.78 6.53 -11.39
N ASP A 308 18.06 7.82 -11.62
CA ASP A 308 18.10 8.41 -12.97
C ASP A 308 19.20 7.77 -13.85
N LEU A 309 20.41 7.60 -13.30
CA LEU A 309 21.51 6.94 -14.00
C LEU A 309 21.14 5.50 -14.40
N ARG A 310 20.49 4.76 -13.49
CA ARG A 310 20.02 3.40 -13.75
C ARG A 310 18.96 3.36 -14.84
N ALA A 311 17.99 4.28 -14.82
CA ALA A 311 16.98 4.39 -15.86
C ALA A 311 17.62 4.63 -17.23
N ARG A 312 18.50 5.64 -17.35
CA ARG A 312 19.21 5.96 -18.59
C ARG A 312 20.06 4.81 -19.11
N THR A 313 20.80 4.15 -18.22
CA THR A 313 21.64 3.00 -18.58
C THR A 313 20.79 1.84 -19.08
N THR A 314 19.68 1.55 -18.40
CA THR A 314 18.76 0.48 -18.78
C THR A 314 18.13 0.76 -20.15
N VAL A 315 17.66 1.99 -20.39
CA VAL A 315 17.09 2.40 -21.68
C VAL A 315 18.13 2.31 -22.79
N LYS A 316 19.36 2.74 -22.55
CA LYS A 316 20.45 2.61 -23.52
C LYS A 316 20.64 1.16 -23.93
N VAL A 317 20.90 0.27 -22.97
CA VAL A 317 21.15 -1.15 -23.23
C VAL A 317 19.95 -1.82 -23.91
N PHE A 318 18.73 -1.55 -23.43
CA PHE A 318 17.53 -2.12 -24.01
C PHE A 318 17.34 -1.68 -25.46
N LEU A 319 17.41 -0.38 -25.76
CA LEU A 319 17.26 0.14 -27.12
C LEU A 319 18.36 -0.35 -28.05
N ASP A 320 19.61 -0.44 -27.57
CA ASP A 320 20.71 -0.98 -28.37
C ASP A 320 20.46 -2.44 -28.76
N GLY A 321 19.82 -3.24 -27.90
CA GLY A 321 19.51 -4.65 -28.15
C GLY A 321 18.27 -4.91 -29.01
N VAL A 322 17.42 -3.89 -29.24
CA VAL A 322 16.20 -4.00 -30.06
C VAL A 322 16.22 -3.09 -31.27
N ARG A 323 17.38 -2.50 -31.56
CA ARG A 323 17.60 -1.72 -32.77
C ARG A 323 17.44 -2.62 -33.97
N ARG A 324 16.85 -2.05 -35.01
CA ARG A 324 16.82 -2.66 -36.33
C ARG A 324 18.27 -2.78 -36.83
N ASP A 325 18.69 -4.00 -37.14
CA ASP A 325 19.98 -4.23 -37.75
C ASP A 325 19.87 -3.84 -39.24
N GLU A 326 20.39 -2.68 -39.63
CA GLU A 326 20.43 -2.27 -41.04
C GLU A 326 21.43 -3.12 -41.85
N THR A 327 22.21 -4.00 -41.19
CA THR A 327 23.34 -4.72 -41.80
C THR A 327 23.23 -6.24 -41.86
N GLU A 328 22.18 -6.88 -41.31
CA GLU A 328 22.07 -8.35 -41.35
C GLU A 328 21.30 -8.83 -42.61
N PRO A 329 21.95 -9.52 -43.59
CA PRO A 329 21.21 -10.19 -44.66
C PRO A 329 20.33 -11.30 -44.07
N PRO A 330 19.23 -11.71 -44.75
CA PRO A 330 18.27 -12.66 -44.19
C PRO A 330 19.00 -13.92 -43.72
N ARG A 331 18.84 -14.27 -42.44
CA ARG A 331 19.44 -15.46 -41.82
C ARG A 331 18.93 -16.71 -42.54
N VAL A 332 19.68 -17.16 -43.54
CA VAL A 332 19.49 -18.48 -44.14
C VAL A 332 19.81 -19.48 -43.05
N CYS A 333 18.79 -20.22 -42.63
CA CYS A 333 18.89 -21.28 -41.64
C CYS A 333 19.83 -22.37 -42.15
N ARG A 334 21.13 -22.29 -41.83
CA ARG A 334 22.07 -23.40 -42.05
C ARG A 334 21.69 -24.51 -41.06
N ARG A 335 20.91 -25.49 -41.52
CA ARG A 335 20.81 -26.79 -40.86
C ARG A 335 22.22 -27.38 -40.79
N LEU A 336 22.83 -27.35 -39.60
CA LEU A 336 24.01 -28.14 -39.30
C LEU A 336 23.57 -29.61 -39.22
N PHE A 337 23.61 -30.29 -40.36
CA PHE A 337 23.69 -31.74 -40.37
C PHE A 337 25.16 -32.17 -40.24
N GLY A 338 25.42 -33.04 -39.28
CA GLY A 338 26.53 -33.99 -39.36
C GLY A 338 27.67 -33.78 -38.36
N LEU A 339 27.53 -34.37 -37.18
CA LEU A 339 28.66 -35.02 -36.52
C LEU A 339 28.23 -36.44 -36.10
N SER A 340 28.61 -37.38 -36.96
CA SER A 340 28.59 -38.82 -36.70
C SER A 340 29.62 -39.16 -35.64
N TYR A 341 29.20 -39.85 -34.59
CA TYR A 341 30.08 -40.50 -33.61
C TYR A 341 30.84 -41.64 -34.32
N ALA A 342 32.16 -41.48 -34.49
CA ALA A 342 33.04 -42.59 -34.86
C ALA A 342 33.62 -43.22 -33.58
N ALA A 343 33.39 -44.52 -33.46
CA ALA A 343 33.90 -45.38 -32.40
C ALA A 343 35.43 -45.46 -32.44
N ASN A 344 36.07 -45.50 -31.26
CA ASN A 344 37.46 -45.91 -31.13
C ASN A 344 37.53 -47.22 -30.34
N ALA A 345 38.04 -48.25 -30.99
CA ALA A 345 38.41 -49.54 -30.43
C ALA A 345 39.93 -49.58 -30.20
N GLY A 346 40.34 -50.33 -29.17
CA GLY A 346 41.72 -50.73 -28.87
C GLY A 346 42.42 -49.81 -27.87
N SER A 347 43.19 -50.26 -26.89
CA SER A 347 43.60 -51.59 -26.46
C SER A 347 44.51 -51.37 -25.24
N SER A 348 44.29 -52.04 -24.11
CA SER A 348 45.31 -52.16 -23.06
C SER A 348 45.22 -53.54 -22.43
N SER A 349 46.28 -54.34 -22.61
CA SER A 349 46.57 -55.54 -21.83
C SER A 349 47.99 -55.43 -21.28
N MET A 350 48.19 -56.03 -20.10
CA MET A 350 49.44 -56.24 -19.33
C MET A 350 49.96 -54.98 -18.61
N ALA A 351 50.25 -55.01 -17.30
CA ALA A 351 50.64 -56.09 -16.40
C ALA A 351 49.86 -56.07 -15.07
#